data_AF-A0A6I1JSA4-F1
#
_entry.id   AF-A0A6I1JSA4-F1
#
_cell.length_a   1.000
_cell.length_b   1.000
_cell.length_c   1.000
_cell.angle_alpha   90.00
_cell.angle_beta   90.00
_cell.angle_gamma   90.00
#
_symmetry.space_group_name_H-M   'P 1'
#
loop_
_entity.id
_entity.type
_entity.pdbx_description
1 polymer ?
#
loop_
_entity_poly.entity_id
_entity_poly.type
_entity_poly.pdbx_seq_one_letter_code
_entity_poly.pdbx_strand_id
1 'polypeptide(L)'
;RVAPGTSLLEPSCALGSRAMNARSAVRLRVLAGNTALVLVGLSASAAALHTLPPVPTEMTYGDRRIERARPWCEVLFIGPSYVKAQIIEPVFDQEAKRLGVPMRSCKFGGTGVRGIELQLHLTRLLRRSWPKLRFVVIDITLREGLAFERENWFKARYIQWHTWESMPWILRSYQRRPSQASLTNYAGHAAHLAANYSNLGTGIELFSRLHVVTRLRALVGAKVRVPRADVERQYTSELRSWERRKKAQAHTNLSPAAWKRHRQKLASLIRGKRAARKHAGNRDDAWPRELRAWVEQRGFEPVFLNAPVWRPVREMKPRTRPLVVLDFNDPERFPVLYEPKNRGRTHHLSWYGGVEYSKLLAHDMAKLWTGKRQ
;
A
#
# COMPACT_ATOMS: atom_id res chain seq x y z
N ARG A 1 -29.78 79.60 -2.35
CA ARG A 1 -28.97 79.88 -3.55
C ARG A 1 -29.16 78.71 -4.50
N VAL A 2 -29.94 78.95 -5.55
CA VAL A 2 -30.17 78.07 -6.70
C VAL A 2 -29.15 78.45 -7.76
N ALA A 3 -28.54 77.48 -8.45
CA ALA A 3 -28.35 77.48 -9.91
C ALA A 3 -27.60 76.23 -10.40
N PRO A 4 -27.84 75.80 -11.66
CA PRO A 4 -27.58 74.47 -12.17
C PRO A 4 -26.36 74.41 -13.10
N GLY A 5 -25.78 73.21 -13.26
CA GLY A 5 -24.68 72.94 -14.18
C GLY A 5 -24.88 71.61 -14.90
N THR A 6 -25.77 71.61 -15.88
CA THR A 6 -25.88 70.59 -16.92
C THR A 6 -24.63 70.60 -17.80
N SER A 7 -23.89 69.48 -17.83
CA SER A 7 -22.96 69.17 -18.92
C SER A 7 -23.34 67.80 -19.50
N LEU A 8 -23.92 67.89 -20.69
CA LEU A 8 -24.16 66.82 -21.64
C LEU A 8 -22.82 66.40 -22.25
N LEU A 9 -22.37 65.16 -22.01
CA LEU A 9 -21.38 64.48 -22.86
C LEU A 9 -21.80 63.02 -23.07
N GLU A 10 -22.53 62.86 -24.17
CA GLU A 10 -22.67 61.76 -25.12
C GLU A 10 -22.45 60.29 -24.68
N PRO A 11 -23.45 59.41 -24.91
CA PRO A 11 -23.28 57.97 -24.87
C PRO A 11 -22.67 57.48 -26.19
N SER A 12 -21.33 57.50 -26.32
CA SER A 12 -20.64 56.72 -27.37
C SER A 12 -20.48 55.26 -26.93
N CYS A 13 -21.61 54.57 -26.74
CA CYS A 13 -21.66 53.10 -26.64
C CYS A 13 -21.92 52.49 -28.02
N ALA A 14 -21.09 52.84 -29.01
CA ALA A 14 -20.96 52.03 -30.21
C ALA A 14 -20.08 50.83 -29.85
N LEU A 15 -20.67 49.83 -29.17
CA LEU A 15 -20.19 48.46 -29.17
C LEU A 15 -20.24 47.98 -30.61
N GLY A 16 -19.21 48.33 -31.38
CA GLY A 16 -18.99 47.81 -32.71
C GLY A 16 -18.89 46.31 -32.58
N SER A 17 -20.00 45.63 -32.88
CA SER A 17 -20.02 44.23 -33.19
C SER A 17 -19.11 44.06 -34.40
N ARG A 18 -17.81 43.86 -34.14
CA ARG A 18 -16.89 43.34 -35.14
C ARG A 18 -17.47 41.99 -35.51
N ALA A 19 -18.31 41.98 -36.55
CA ALA A 19 -18.80 40.79 -37.19
C ALA A 19 -17.55 39.91 -37.37
N MET A 20 -17.52 38.77 -36.68
CA MET A 20 -16.45 37.81 -36.89
C MET A 20 -16.47 37.51 -38.38
N ASN A 21 -15.48 38.02 -39.12
CA ASN A 21 -15.35 37.78 -40.54
C ASN A 21 -15.56 36.29 -40.78
N ALA A 22 -16.33 35.91 -41.80
CA ALA A 22 -16.69 34.51 -42.06
C ALA A 22 -15.48 33.56 -42.04
N ARG A 23 -14.29 34.06 -42.43
CA ARG A 23 -12.99 33.38 -42.31
C ARG A 23 -12.60 33.00 -40.88
N SER A 24 -12.85 33.85 -39.88
CA SER A 24 -12.62 33.58 -38.47
C SER A 24 -13.56 32.51 -37.92
N ALA A 25 -14.83 32.52 -38.34
CA ALA A 25 -15.80 31.49 -37.96
C ALA A 25 -15.43 30.11 -38.54
N VAL A 26 -14.98 30.05 -39.80
CA VAL A 26 -14.49 28.81 -40.43
C VAL A 26 -13.23 28.30 -39.73
N ARG A 27 -12.24 29.17 -39.44
CA ARG A 27 -11.03 28.78 -38.70
C ARG A 27 -11.35 28.22 -37.31
N LEU A 28 -12.28 28.82 -36.59
CA LEU A 28 -12.70 28.34 -35.27
C LEU A 28 -13.35 26.96 -35.35
N ARG A 29 -14.22 26.73 -36.35
CA ARG A 29 -14.85 25.41 -36.58
C ARG A 29 -13.82 24.33 -36.94
N VAL A 30 -12.85 24.64 -37.80
CA VAL A 30 -11.78 23.71 -38.16
C VAL A 30 -10.90 23.41 -36.95
N LEU A 31 -10.51 24.42 -36.17
CA LEU A 31 -9.73 24.24 -34.95
C LEU A 31 -10.48 23.38 -33.92
N ALA A 32 -11.77 23.66 -33.70
CA ALA A 32 -12.62 22.87 -32.82
C ALA A 32 -12.77 21.42 -33.30
N GLY A 33 -12.99 21.20 -34.60
CA GLY A 33 -13.08 19.87 -35.20
C GLY A 33 -11.78 19.06 -35.05
N ASN A 34 -10.63 19.68 -35.35
CA ASN A 34 -9.32 19.04 -35.19
C ASN A 34 -9.01 18.74 -33.72
N THR A 35 -9.33 19.67 -32.82
CA THR A 35 -9.16 19.47 -31.37
C THR A 35 -10.01 18.30 -30.89
N ALA A 36 -11.28 18.23 -31.30
CA ALA A 36 -12.18 17.13 -30.96
C ALA A 36 -11.64 15.78 -31.49
N LEU A 37 -11.17 15.74 -32.74
CA LEU A 37 -10.59 14.53 -33.33
C LEU A 37 -9.35 14.04 -32.56
N VAL A 38 -8.46 14.94 -32.18
CA VAL A 38 -7.27 14.62 -31.36
C VAL A 38 -7.70 14.09 -29.99
N LEU A 39 -8.66 14.73 -29.32
CA LEU A 39 -9.16 14.28 -28.02
C LEU A 39 -9.82 12.91 -28.09
N VAL A 40 -10.59 12.63 -29.14
CA VAL A 40 -11.18 11.30 -29.38
C VAL A 40 -10.10 10.27 -29.63
N GLY A 41 -9.10 10.57 -30.48
CA GLY A 41 -7.98 9.66 -30.76
C GLY A 41 -7.15 9.34 -29.53
N LEU A 42 -6.85 10.34 -28.69
CA LEU A 42 -6.16 10.16 -27.42
C LEU A 42 -6.99 9.34 -26.43
N SER A 43 -8.28 9.62 -26.32
CA SER A 43 -9.19 8.90 -25.41
C SER A 43 -9.35 7.44 -25.84
N ALA A 44 -9.51 7.17 -27.13
CA ALA A 44 -9.59 5.82 -27.68
C ALA A 44 -8.28 5.04 -27.45
N SER A 45 -7.13 5.70 -27.67
CA SER A 45 -5.81 5.11 -27.40
C SER A 45 -5.62 4.81 -25.92
N ALA A 46 -6.00 5.73 -25.04
CA ALA A 46 -5.94 5.52 -23.60
C ALA A 46 -6.86 4.38 -23.16
N ALA A 47 -8.09 4.32 -23.67
CA ALA A 47 -9.03 3.25 -23.39
C ALA A 47 -8.47 1.89 -23.86
N ALA A 48 -7.94 1.81 -25.08
CA ALA A 48 -7.30 0.61 -25.63
C ALA A 48 -6.10 0.17 -24.77
N LEU A 49 -5.21 1.10 -24.41
CA LEU A 49 -4.08 0.81 -23.52
C LEU A 49 -4.53 0.36 -22.13
N HIS A 50 -5.63 0.90 -21.61
CA HIS A 50 -6.18 0.52 -20.31
C HIS A 50 -6.81 -0.89 -20.33
N THR A 51 -7.18 -1.42 -21.49
CA THR A 51 -7.55 -2.85 -21.63
C THR A 51 -6.36 -3.79 -21.47
N LEU A 52 -5.13 -3.29 -21.70
CA LEU A 52 -3.94 -4.06 -21.41
C LEU A 52 -3.83 -4.19 -19.89
N PRO A 53 -3.49 -5.38 -19.37
CA PRO A 53 -3.33 -5.56 -17.95
C PRO A 53 -2.32 -4.51 -17.43
N PRO A 54 -2.66 -3.78 -16.35
CA PRO A 54 -1.80 -2.71 -15.84
C PRO A 54 -0.39 -3.27 -15.63
N VAL A 55 0.62 -2.45 -15.82
CA VAL A 55 2.02 -2.86 -15.68
C VAL A 55 2.36 -2.91 -14.18
N PRO A 56 2.46 -4.08 -13.51
CA PRO A 56 2.87 -4.11 -12.11
C PRO A 56 4.33 -3.73 -12.00
N THR A 57 4.61 -2.60 -11.35
CA THR A 57 5.97 -2.02 -11.34
C THR A 57 6.74 -2.13 -10.07
N GLU A 58 6.09 -2.51 -8.98
CA GLU A 58 6.79 -3.06 -7.82
C GLU A 58 6.18 -4.37 -7.31
N MET A 59 5.03 -4.78 -7.86
CA MET A 59 4.22 -5.91 -7.36
C MET A 59 4.46 -7.26 -8.05
N THR A 60 5.13 -7.31 -9.21
CA THR A 60 5.32 -8.57 -9.97
C THR A 60 6.03 -9.67 -9.19
N TYR A 61 6.90 -9.31 -8.24
CA TYR A 61 7.62 -10.30 -7.46
C TYR A 61 6.71 -10.99 -6.44
N GLY A 62 5.90 -10.19 -5.72
CA GLY A 62 4.89 -10.71 -4.81
C GLY A 62 3.85 -11.54 -5.57
N ASP A 63 3.38 -11.03 -6.71
CA ASP A 63 2.30 -11.66 -7.49
C ASP A 63 2.67 -13.04 -8.04
N ARG A 64 3.87 -13.22 -8.62
CA ARG A 64 4.22 -14.55 -9.17
C ARG A 64 4.46 -15.58 -8.09
N ARG A 65 5.07 -15.18 -6.98
CA ARG A 65 5.28 -16.08 -5.84
C ARG A 65 3.96 -16.46 -5.20
N ILE A 66 3.08 -15.49 -4.98
CA ILE A 66 1.79 -15.74 -4.34
C ILE A 66 0.89 -16.61 -5.22
N GLU A 67 0.91 -16.43 -6.54
CA GLU A 67 0.14 -17.29 -7.45
C GLU A 67 0.58 -18.76 -7.38
N ARG A 68 1.88 -19.03 -7.26
CA ARG A 68 2.37 -20.40 -7.07
C ARG A 68 2.05 -20.96 -5.69
N ALA A 69 1.94 -20.09 -4.68
CA ALA A 69 1.65 -20.48 -3.31
C ALA A 69 0.16 -20.74 -3.05
N ARG A 70 -0.70 -20.07 -3.80
CA ARG A 70 -2.16 -20.07 -3.66
C ARG A 70 -2.81 -21.45 -3.53
N PRO A 71 -2.42 -22.50 -4.31
CA PRO A 71 -3.06 -23.81 -4.20
C PRO A 71 -2.88 -24.51 -2.84
N TRP A 72 -1.88 -24.11 -2.06
CA TRP A 72 -1.50 -24.79 -0.82
C TRP A 72 -1.39 -23.86 0.40
N CYS A 73 -1.57 -22.56 0.23
CA CYS A 73 -1.46 -21.59 1.31
C CYS A 73 -2.69 -21.65 2.23
N GLU A 74 -2.46 -21.85 3.53
CA GLU A 74 -3.47 -21.89 4.59
C GLU A 74 -3.53 -20.58 5.39
N VAL A 75 -2.40 -19.87 5.48
CA VAL A 75 -2.26 -18.59 6.17
C VAL A 75 -1.62 -17.56 5.25
N LEU A 76 -2.38 -16.56 4.82
CA LEU A 76 -1.90 -15.45 4.00
C LEU A 76 -1.51 -14.27 4.89
N PHE A 77 -0.23 -13.95 4.97
CA PHE A 77 0.24 -12.68 5.54
C PHE A 77 0.20 -11.58 4.47
N ILE A 78 -0.48 -10.48 4.72
CA ILE A 78 -0.55 -9.35 3.78
C ILE A 78 -0.26 -8.03 4.47
N GLY A 79 0.59 -7.19 3.86
CA GLY A 79 0.96 -5.95 4.50
C GLY A 79 2.11 -5.16 3.87
N PRO A 80 2.65 -4.22 4.65
CA PRO A 80 3.75 -3.37 4.23
C PRO A 80 5.09 -4.11 4.34
N SER A 81 6.17 -3.32 4.37
CA SER A 81 7.53 -3.84 4.46
C SER A 81 7.78 -4.74 5.68
N TYR A 82 6.95 -4.64 6.71
CA TYR A 82 7.07 -5.49 7.90
C TYR A 82 6.71 -6.94 7.59
N VAL A 83 5.60 -7.18 6.89
CA VAL A 83 5.28 -8.51 6.34
C VAL A 83 6.38 -8.96 5.38
N LYS A 84 6.79 -8.09 4.44
CA LYS A 84 7.82 -8.42 3.45
C LYS A 84 9.13 -8.88 4.09
N ALA A 85 9.63 -8.12 5.06
CA ALA A 85 11.00 -8.24 5.55
C ALA A 85 11.13 -8.97 6.89
N GLN A 86 10.09 -9.01 7.72
CA GLN A 86 10.19 -9.51 9.11
C GLN A 86 9.57 -10.89 9.31
N ILE A 87 8.61 -11.30 8.48
CA ILE A 87 7.99 -12.62 8.57
C ILE A 87 8.76 -13.58 7.66
N ILE A 88 9.24 -14.68 8.23
CA ILE A 88 9.97 -15.73 7.54
C ILE A 88 9.06 -16.96 7.50
N GLU A 89 8.33 -17.15 6.39
CA GLU A 89 7.32 -18.22 6.24
C GLU A 89 7.86 -19.61 6.64
N PRO A 90 9.06 -20.05 6.21
CA PRO A 90 9.60 -21.36 6.62
C PRO A 90 9.78 -21.53 8.14
N VAL A 91 10.17 -20.47 8.85
CA VAL A 91 10.33 -20.50 10.31
C VAL A 91 8.97 -20.55 10.99
N PHE A 92 8.00 -19.77 10.49
CA PHE A 92 6.62 -19.83 10.98
C PHE A 92 6.02 -21.23 10.78
N ASP A 93 6.13 -21.80 9.57
CA ASP A 93 5.57 -23.11 9.22
C ASP A 93 6.21 -24.23 10.05
N GLN A 94 7.53 -24.20 10.21
CA GLN A 94 8.25 -25.17 11.04
C GLN A 94 7.83 -25.08 12.50
N GLU A 95 7.69 -23.86 13.03
CA GLU A 95 7.27 -23.66 14.42
C GLU A 95 5.81 -24.07 14.63
N ALA A 96 4.91 -23.73 13.70
CA ALA A 96 3.51 -24.17 13.75
C ALA A 96 3.41 -25.71 13.74
N LYS A 97 4.21 -26.39 12.91
CA LYS A 97 4.34 -27.85 12.93
C LYS A 97 4.85 -28.37 14.28
N ARG A 98 5.87 -27.74 14.88
CA ARG A 98 6.39 -28.10 16.21
C ARG A 98 5.32 -27.97 17.30
N LEU A 99 4.39 -27.04 17.15
CA LEU A 99 3.26 -26.80 18.05
C LEU A 99 2.06 -27.75 17.80
N GLY A 100 2.19 -28.74 16.91
CA GLY A 100 1.11 -29.70 16.62
C GLY A 100 0.00 -29.17 15.71
N VAL A 101 0.19 -27.98 15.12
CA VAL A 101 -0.74 -27.33 14.19
C VAL A 101 0.00 -26.97 12.91
N PRO A 102 0.33 -27.94 12.04
CA PRO A 102 1.01 -27.64 10.80
C PRO A 102 0.18 -26.64 9.99
N MET A 103 0.79 -25.51 9.67
CA MET A 103 0.23 -24.46 8.82
C MET A 103 1.20 -24.19 7.68
N ARG A 104 0.69 -24.06 6.47
CA ARG A 104 1.46 -23.59 5.33
C ARG A 104 1.18 -22.11 5.10
N SER A 105 2.19 -21.27 5.33
CA SER A 105 2.05 -19.84 5.15
C SER A 105 2.57 -19.35 3.82
N CYS A 106 1.97 -18.25 3.36
CA CYS A 106 2.46 -17.47 2.24
C CYS A 106 2.33 -15.99 2.57
N LYS A 107 3.14 -15.14 1.96
CA LYS A 107 3.07 -13.70 2.20
C LYS A 107 3.01 -12.84 0.94
N PHE A 108 2.25 -11.76 1.04
CA PHE A 108 2.21 -10.67 0.09
C PHE A 108 2.58 -9.36 0.81
N GLY A 109 3.86 -8.97 0.71
CA GLY A 109 4.40 -7.79 1.37
C GLY A 109 5.00 -6.80 0.38
N GLY A 110 4.58 -5.54 0.44
CA GLY A 110 5.12 -4.44 -0.40
C GLY A 110 5.86 -3.39 0.42
N THR A 111 6.88 -2.75 -0.15
CA THR A 111 7.63 -1.71 0.57
C THR A 111 6.72 -0.50 0.80
N GLY A 112 6.52 -0.08 2.05
CA GLY A 112 5.77 1.13 2.38
C GLY A 112 4.29 1.14 1.97
N VAL A 113 3.67 -0.01 1.73
CA VAL A 113 2.23 -0.13 1.39
C VAL A 113 1.39 0.53 2.48
N ARG A 114 0.52 1.47 2.13
CA ARG A 114 -0.39 2.16 3.08
C ARG A 114 -1.81 1.63 2.95
N GLY A 115 -2.73 2.17 3.77
CA GLY A 115 -4.07 1.57 3.93
C GLY A 115 -4.86 1.30 2.66
N ILE A 116 -4.92 2.25 1.71
CA ILE A 116 -5.66 2.05 0.44
C ILE A 116 -4.97 1.06 -0.48
N GLU A 117 -3.64 1.12 -0.58
CA GLU A 117 -2.87 0.15 -1.34
C GLU A 117 -3.07 -1.26 -0.77
N LEU A 118 -3.02 -1.40 0.56
CA LEU A 118 -3.25 -2.65 1.26
C LEU A 118 -4.65 -3.21 0.95
N GLN A 119 -5.68 -2.38 1.01
CA GLN A 119 -7.04 -2.79 0.67
C GLN A 119 -7.17 -3.21 -0.79
N LEU A 120 -6.60 -2.44 -1.73
CA LEU A 120 -6.61 -2.79 -3.14
C LEU A 120 -5.90 -4.12 -3.39
N HIS A 121 -4.76 -4.37 -2.75
CA HIS A 121 -4.05 -5.63 -2.85
C HIS A 121 -4.86 -6.78 -2.25
N LEU A 122 -5.43 -6.59 -1.07
CA LEU A 122 -6.28 -7.55 -0.40
C LEU A 122 -7.46 -7.96 -1.31
N THR A 123 -8.21 -6.97 -1.79
CA THR A 123 -9.38 -7.22 -2.65
C THR A 123 -8.99 -7.91 -3.97
N ARG A 124 -7.88 -7.50 -4.62
CA ARG A 124 -7.40 -8.17 -5.83
C ARG A 124 -6.95 -9.61 -5.58
N LEU A 125 -6.25 -9.88 -4.47
CA LEU A 125 -5.79 -11.22 -4.12
C LEU A 125 -6.96 -12.15 -3.78
N LEU A 126 -7.92 -11.69 -2.98
CA LEU A 126 -9.06 -12.49 -2.55
C LEU A 126 -10.16 -12.66 -3.61
N ARG A 127 -10.03 -11.98 -4.77
CA ARG A 127 -10.85 -12.28 -5.96
C ARG A 127 -10.49 -13.61 -6.62
N ARG A 128 -9.28 -14.11 -6.39
CA ARG A 128 -8.80 -15.39 -6.91
C ARG A 128 -9.29 -16.53 -6.01
N SER A 129 -9.30 -17.77 -6.53
CA SER A 129 -9.65 -18.95 -5.73
C SER A 129 -8.53 -19.29 -4.73
N TRP A 130 -8.85 -19.65 -3.49
CA TRP A 130 -7.83 -20.06 -2.50
C TRP A 130 -8.26 -21.35 -1.82
N PRO A 131 -7.98 -22.53 -2.43
CA PRO A 131 -8.62 -23.79 -2.04
C PRO A 131 -8.27 -24.28 -0.63
N LYS A 132 -7.19 -23.78 -0.03
CA LYS A 132 -6.72 -24.17 1.30
C LYS A 132 -6.65 -23.00 2.28
N LEU A 133 -6.91 -21.76 1.84
CA LEU A 133 -6.73 -20.58 2.68
C LEU A 133 -7.80 -20.55 3.77
N ARG A 134 -7.34 -20.35 5.01
CA ARG A 134 -8.21 -20.24 6.19
C ARG A 134 -8.07 -18.87 6.83
N PHE A 135 -6.83 -18.42 7.04
CA PHE A 135 -6.54 -17.17 7.73
C PHE A 135 -5.94 -16.14 6.78
N VAL A 136 -6.43 -14.91 6.88
CA VAL A 136 -5.81 -13.73 6.27
C VAL A 136 -5.31 -12.82 7.38
N VAL A 137 -4.00 -12.80 7.56
CA VAL A 137 -3.32 -12.00 8.59
C VAL A 137 -2.90 -10.67 7.98
N ILE A 138 -3.57 -9.60 8.38
CA ILE A 138 -3.45 -8.26 7.81
C ILE A 138 -2.63 -7.36 8.73
N ASP A 139 -1.47 -6.90 8.26
CA ASP A 139 -0.64 -5.95 8.99
C ASP A 139 -1.16 -4.52 8.85
N ILE A 140 -1.62 -3.98 9.97
CA ILE A 140 -2.22 -2.64 10.12
C ILE A 140 -1.28 -1.68 10.87
N THR A 141 0.00 -2.03 10.98
CA THR A 141 1.03 -1.22 11.65
C THR A 141 1.21 0.13 10.96
N LEU A 142 1.12 0.14 9.63
CA LEU A 142 1.03 1.36 8.84
C LEU A 142 -0.44 1.81 8.78
N ARG A 143 -0.65 3.09 9.08
CA ARG A 143 -1.99 3.68 9.18
C ARG A 143 -2.65 3.76 7.81
N GLU A 144 -3.94 4.06 7.82
CA GLU A 144 -4.78 4.47 6.68
C GLU A 144 -4.33 5.80 6.02
N GLY A 145 -3.05 6.19 6.08
CA GLY A 145 -2.59 7.45 5.52
C GLY A 145 -2.86 7.54 4.01
N LEU A 146 -3.59 8.59 3.60
CA LEU A 146 -3.85 8.93 2.20
C LEU A 146 -2.87 9.96 1.64
N ALA A 147 -2.11 10.61 2.53
CA ALA A 147 -1.14 11.62 2.13
C ALA A 147 0.00 10.99 1.31
N PHE A 148 0.39 11.70 0.26
CA PHE A 148 1.55 11.42 -0.57
C PHE A 148 2.33 12.72 -0.79
N GLU A 149 3.65 12.59 -0.84
CA GLU A 149 4.54 13.74 -1.06
C GLU A 149 4.41 14.19 -2.53
N ARG A 150 4.56 15.49 -2.79
CA ARG A 150 4.31 16.07 -4.13
C ARG A 150 5.22 15.48 -5.20
N GLU A 151 6.43 15.14 -4.81
CA GLU A 151 7.49 14.52 -5.64
C GLU A 151 7.09 13.12 -6.12
N ASN A 152 6.06 12.52 -5.53
CA ASN A 152 5.58 11.19 -5.86
C ASN A 152 4.27 11.17 -6.65
N TRP A 153 3.66 12.33 -6.96
CA TRP A 153 2.35 12.41 -7.62
C TRP A 153 2.26 11.59 -8.91
N PHE A 154 3.28 11.69 -9.76
CA PHE A 154 3.28 11.03 -11.06
C PHE A 154 3.90 9.63 -11.07
N LYS A 155 4.25 9.08 -9.90
CA LYS A 155 4.76 7.71 -9.84
C LYS A 155 3.60 6.74 -10.02
N ALA A 156 3.77 5.75 -10.90
CA ALA A 156 2.74 4.73 -11.20
C ALA A 156 2.15 4.09 -9.94
N ARG A 157 3.00 3.88 -8.92
CA ARG A 157 2.57 3.37 -7.62
C ARG A 157 1.43 4.17 -6.97
N TYR A 158 1.44 5.49 -7.10
CA TYR A 158 0.41 6.36 -6.54
C TYR A 158 -0.79 6.47 -7.46
N ILE A 159 -0.61 6.42 -8.78
CA ILE A 159 -1.69 6.55 -9.76
C ILE A 159 -2.56 5.28 -9.82
N GLN A 160 -1.94 4.10 -9.81
CA GLN A 160 -2.59 2.82 -10.14
C GLN A 160 -3.74 2.39 -9.21
N TRP A 161 -3.84 2.98 -8.01
CA TRP A 161 -4.89 2.65 -7.05
C TRP A 161 -6.05 3.63 -7.07
N HIS A 162 -5.97 4.73 -7.84
CA HIS A 162 -7.08 5.65 -8.08
C HIS A 162 -7.93 5.13 -9.22
N THR A 163 -8.86 4.25 -8.88
CA THR A 163 -9.91 3.76 -9.79
C THR A 163 -11.28 4.25 -9.33
N TRP A 164 -12.30 4.21 -10.18
CA TRP A 164 -13.66 4.57 -9.78
C TRP A 164 -14.15 3.76 -8.57
N GLU A 165 -13.77 2.49 -8.48
CA GLU A 165 -14.11 1.61 -7.35
C GLU A 165 -13.43 2.03 -6.04
N SER A 166 -12.26 2.66 -6.12
CA SER A 166 -11.51 3.14 -4.94
C SER A 166 -12.01 4.49 -4.41
N MET A 167 -12.60 5.33 -5.26
CA MET A 167 -12.99 6.70 -4.90
C MET A 167 -13.98 6.77 -3.74
N PRO A 168 -15.06 5.96 -3.66
CA PRO A 168 -15.96 5.98 -2.51
C PRO A 168 -15.24 5.73 -1.18
N TRP A 169 -14.21 4.88 -1.19
CA TRP A 169 -13.41 4.63 -0.01
C TRP A 169 -12.55 5.84 0.36
N ILE A 170 -11.89 6.47 -0.62
CA ILE A 170 -11.08 7.68 -0.42
C ILE A 170 -11.93 8.80 0.21
N LEU A 171 -13.14 9.01 -0.30
CA LEU A 171 -14.08 9.99 0.22
C LEU A 171 -14.48 9.68 1.68
N ARG A 172 -14.89 8.44 1.98
CA ARG A 172 -15.20 8.02 3.37
C ARG A 172 -14.01 8.19 4.31
N SER A 173 -12.81 7.92 3.80
CA SER A 173 -11.58 8.04 4.55
C SER A 173 -11.25 9.49 4.96
N TYR A 174 -11.61 10.48 4.12
CA TYR A 174 -11.57 11.90 4.46
C TYR A 174 -12.72 12.33 5.38
N GLN A 175 -13.92 11.79 5.21
CA GLN A 175 -15.04 12.05 6.13
C GLN A 175 -14.69 11.62 7.57
N ARG A 176 -13.96 10.50 7.72
CA ARG A 176 -13.43 10.05 9.02
C ARG A 176 -12.30 10.93 9.58
N ARG A 177 -11.65 11.73 8.72
CA ARG A 177 -10.49 12.55 9.05
C ARG A 177 -10.62 13.94 8.42
N PRO A 178 -11.59 14.75 8.88
CA PRO A 178 -11.88 16.04 8.26
C PRO A 178 -10.67 16.99 8.29
N SER A 179 -9.78 16.87 9.29
CA SER A 179 -8.52 17.62 9.33
C SER A 179 -7.55 17.32 8.19
N GLN A 180 -7.72 16.21 7.47
CA GLN A 180 -6.97 15.86 6.27
C GLN A 180 -7.76 16.19 4.98
N ALA A 181 -9.03 16.54 5.09
CA ALA A 181 -9.90 16.83 3.95
C ALA A 181 -9.67 18.28 3.48
N SER A 182 -8.74 18.48 2.55
CA SER A 182 -8.53 19.76 1.88
C SER A 182 -8.91 19.66 0.41
N LEU A 183 -9.31 20.79 -0.20
CA LEU A 183 -9.59 20.85 -1.63
C LEU A 183 -8.39 20.36 -2.46
N THR A 184 -7.16 20.72 -2.04
CA THR A 184 -5.92 20.26 -2.68
C THR A 184 -5.79 18.74 -2.65
N ASN A 185 -6.16 18.09 -1.54
CA ASN A 185 -6.10 16.64 -1.43
C ASN A 185 -7.15 15.97 -2.34
N TYR A 186 -8.40 16.46 -2.34
CA TYR A 186 -9.43 15.95 -3.27
C TYR A 186 -9.02 16.14 -4.73
N ALA A 187 -8.52 17.32 -5.10
CA ALA A 187 -8.01 17.59 -6.44
C ALA A 187 -6.86 16.66 -6.81
N GLY A 188 -5.94 16.36 -5.88
CA GLY A 188 -4.87 15.38 -6.09
C GLY A 188 -5.40 13.98 -6.40
N HIS A 189 -6.44 13.53 -5.70
CA HIS A 189 -7.06 12.23 -6.01
C HIS A 189 -7.80 12.24 -7.36
N ALA A 190 -8.51 13.31 -7.70
CA ALA A 190 -9.16 13.46 -9.01
C ALA A 190 -8.13 13.49 -10.14
N ALA A 191 -7.01 14.18 -9.95
CA ALA A 191 -5.91 14.23 -10.91
C ALA A 191 -5.27 12.85 -11.09
N HIS A 192 -5.03 12.09 -10.01
CA HIS A 192 -4.51 10.73 -10.11
C HIS A 192 -5.50 9.75 -10.74
N LEU A 193 -6.81 9.91 -10.49
CA LEU A 193 -7.85 9.14 -11.16
C LEU A 193 -7.82 9.39 -12.67
N ALA A 194 -7.79 10.66 -13.08
CA ALA A 194 -7.63 11.03 -14.49
C ALA A 194 -6.32 10.48 -15.07
N ALA A 195 -5.22 10.57 -14.33
CA ALA A 195 -3.92 10.03 -14.72
C ALA A 195 -3.96 8.51 -14.95
N ASN A 196 -4.67 7.78 -14.08
CA ASN A 196 -4.80 6.33 -14.20
C ASN A 196 -5.54 5.93 -15.48
N TYR A 197 -6.70 6.54 -15.74
CA TYR A 197 -7.49 6.25 -16.94
C TYR A 197 -6.90 6.82 -18.24
N SER A 198 -6.01 7.82 -18.15
CA SER A 198 -5.25 8.34 -19.30
C SER A 198 -3.90 7.65 -19.50
N ASN A 199 -3.56 6.64 -18.69
CA ASN A 199 -2.26 5.95 -18.70
C ASN A 199 -1.05 6.89 -18.49
N LEU A 200 -1.26 8.04 -17.83
CA LEU A 200 -0.16 8.88 -17.41
C LEU A 200 0.64 8.16 -16.31
N GLY A 201 1.97 8.17 -16.45
CA GLY A 201 2.89 7.51 -15.52
C GLY A 201 3.13 6.02 -15.77
N THR A 202 2.37 5.35 -16.65
CA THR A 202 2.61 3.94 -17.03
C THR A 202 3.53 3.78 -18.25
N GLY A 203 3.74 4.86 -19.02
CA GLY A 203 4.47 4.84 -20.29
C GLY A 203 5.92 4.33 -20.19
N ILE A 204 6.69 4.78 -19.20
CA ILE A 204 8.07 4.29 -18.96
C ILE A 204 8.09 2.79 -18.71
N GLU A 205 7.08 2.30 -17.99
CA GLU A 205 6.99 0.92 -17.55
C GLU A 205 6.52 0.02 -18.69
N LEU A 206 5.56 0.48 -19.48
CA LEU A 206 5.14 -0.16 -20.72
C LEU A 206 6.31 -0.24 -21.71
N PHE A 207 7.07 0.85 -21.87
CA PHE A 207 8.25 0.89 -22.73
C PHE A 207 9.34 -0.07 -22.25
N SER A 208 9.54 -0.21 -20.94
CA SER A 208 10.49 -1.18 -20.38
C SER A 208 10.11 -2.65 -20.66
N ARG A 209 8.82 -2.93 -20.90
CA ARG A 209 8.28 -4.28 -21.19
C ARG A 209 8.21 -4.60 -22.66
N LEU A 210 7.90 -3.60 -23.49
CA LEU A 210 8.00 -3.75 -24.92
C LEU A 210 9.42 -4.21 -25.18
N HIS A 211 9.54 -5.47 -25.61
CA HIS A 211 10.82 -6.15 -25.74
C HIS A 211 11.75 -5.44 -26.72
N VAL A 212 11.36 -4.31 -27.31
CA VAL A 212 12.16 -3.36 -28.07
C VAL A 212 13.50 -3.10 -27.39
N VAL A 213 13.58 -2.77 -26.09
CA VAL A 213 14.89 -2.54 -25.44
C VAL A 213 15.72 -3.82 -25.33
N THR A 214 15.11 -4.96 -25.01
CA THR A 214 15.79 -6.27 -24.94
C THR A 214 16.16 -6.84 -26.32
N ARG A 215 15.35 -6.60 -27.35
CA ARG A 215 15.57 -6.99 -28.75
C ARG A 215 16.61 -6.08 -29.38
N LEU A 216 16.56 -4.77 -29.14
CA LEU A 216 17.62 -3.84 -29.50
C LEU A 216 18.93 -4.22 -28.80
N ARG A 217 18.93 -4.50 -27.48
CA ARG A 217 20.13 -5.01 -26.77
C ARG A 217 20.65 -6.34 -27.31
N ALA A 218 19.76 -7.26 -27.69
CA ALA A 218 20.14 -8.50 -28.34
C ALA A 218 20.74 -8.26 -29.74
N LEU A 219 20.21 -7.29 -30.49
CA LEU A 219 20.75 -6.83 -31.77
C LEU A 219 22.14 -6.19 -31.61
N VAL A 220 22.43 -5.50 -30.49
CA VAL A 220 23.79 -4.99 -30.18
C VAL A 220 24.73 -6.04 -29.56
N GLY A 221 24.39 -7.34 -29.64
CA GLY A 221 25.26 -8.42 -29.18
C GLY A 221 25.43 -8.54 -27.66
N ALA A 222 24.64 -7.82 -26.86
CA ALA A 222 24.67 -7.96 -25.41
C ALA A 222 24.06 -9.31 -25.02
N LYS A 223 24.86 -10.26 -24.54
CA LYS A 223 24.40 -11.55 -24.00
C LYS A 223 23.50 -11.32 -22.78
N VAL A 224 22.18 -11.27 -23.00
CA VAL A 224 21.19 -11.22 -21.92
C VAL A 224 20.98 -12.64 -21.40
N ARG A 225 21.60 -12.98 -20.26
CA ARG A 225 21.22 -14.17 -19.47
C ARG A 225 19.81 -13.94 -18.91
N VAL A 226 18.80 -14.52 -19.54
CA VAL A 226 17.45 -14.61 -18.96
C VAL A 226 17.50 -15.70 -17.90
N PRO A 227 17.28 -15.41 -16.60
CA PRO A 227 17.29 -16.44 -15.58
C PRO A 227 16.07 -17.35 -15.77
N ARG A 228 16.31 -18.57 -16.27
CA ARG A 228 15.31 -19.63 -16.28
C ARG A 228 14.97 -20.00 -14.83
N ALA A 229 13.68 -20.15 -14.56
CA ALA A 229 13.11 -20.30 -13.24
C ALA A 229 13.54 -21.61 -12.57
N ASP A 230 14.48 -21.53 -11.63
CA ASP A 230 14.60 -22.51 -10.54
C ASP A 230 14.20 -21.81 -9.25
N VAL A 231 12.97 -22.04 -8.82
CA VAL A 231 12.42 -21.49 -7.57
C VAL A 231 13.23 -21.99 -6.36
N GLU A 232 13.77 -23.20 -6.44
CA GLU A 232 14.71 -23.79 -5.48
C GLU A 232 16.03 -23.01 -5.42
N ARG A 233 16.61 -22.69 -6.59
CA ARG A 233 17.79 -21.81 -6.67
C ARG A 233 17.46 -20.40 -6.22
N GLN A 234 16.24 -19.92 -6.40
CA GLN A 234 15.83 -18.60 -5.98
C GLN A 234 15.66 -18.52 -4.46
N TYR A 235 15.06 -19.53 -3.83
CA TYR A 235 14.95 -19.65 -2.37
C TYR A 235 16.33 -19.79 -1.72
N THR A 236 17.20 -20.63 -2.28
CA THR A 236 18.60 -20.74 -1.81
C THR A 236 19.43 -19.50 -2.14
N SER A 237 19.21 -18.80 -3.25
CA SER A 237 19.86 -17.52 -3.55
C SER A 237 19.36 -16.39 -2.66
N GLU A 238 18.08 -16.41 -2.28
CA GLU A 238 17.53 -15.52 -1.28
C GLU A 238 18.20 -15.82 0.04
N LEU A 239 18.23 -17.07 0.52
CA LEU A 239 18.97 -17.49 1.72
C LEU A 239 20.45 -17.03 1.68
N ARG A 240 21.15 -17.21 0.56
CA ARG A 240 22.53 -16.70 0.37
C ARG A 240 22.59 -15.16 0.32
N SER A 241 21.58 -14.49 -0.22
CA SER A 241 21.46 -13.02 -0.17
C SER A 241 21.13 -12.54 1.24
N TRP A 242 20.41 -13.35 2.02
CA TRP A 242 20.07 -13.14 3.42
C TRP A 242 21.32 -13.32 4.29
N GLU A 243 22.16 -14.32 4.02
CA GLU A 243 23.48 -14.48 4.63
C GLU A 243 24.40 -13.30 4.31
N ARG A 244 24.36 -12.78 3.07
CA ARG A 244 25.06 -11.53 2.72
C ARG A 244 24.49 -10.31 3.44
N ARG A 245 23.15 -10.21 3.60
CA ARG A 245 22.51 -9.17 4.42
C ARG A 245 22.80 -9.31 5.92
N LYS A 246 23.04 -10.53 6.41
CA LYS A 246 23.48 -10.83 7.78
C LYS A 246 24.80 -10.10 8.09
N LYS A 247 25.69 -9.99 7.10
CA LYS A 247 26.94 -9.21 7.16
C LYS A 247 26.75 -7.71 6.92
N ALA A 248 25.78 -7.32 6.08
CA ALA A 248 25.56 -5.92 5.68
C ALA A 248 24.57 -5.12 6.54
N GLN A 249 23.82 -5.76 7.45
CA GLN A 249 23.04 -5.05 8.47
C GLN A 249 23.99 -4.54 9.56
N ALA A 250 24.79 -3.55 9.19
CA ALA A 250 25.50 -2.69 10.11
C ALA A 250 24.47 -2.16 11.12
N HIS A 251 24.68 -2.55 12.36
CA HIS A 251 23.91 -2.14 13.51
C HIS A 251 23.69 -0.63 13.46
N THR A 252 22.48 -0.16 13.78
CA THR A 252 22.37 1.22 14.26
C THR A 252 23.39 1.35 15.40
N ASN A 253 24.35 2.28 15.28
CA ASN A 253 25.42 2.56 16.25
C ASN A 253 24.90 3.11 17.60
N LEU A 254 23.72 2.67 18.04
CA LEU A 254 23.18 2.99 19.34
C LEU A 254 23.92 2.16 20.38
N SER A 255 24.47 2.82 21.40
CA SER A 255 25.01 2.15 22.56
C SER A 255 23.93 1.31 23.28
N PRO A 256 24.32 0.26 24.04
CA PRO A 256 23.36 -0.51 24.85
C PRO A 256 22.48 0.37 25.75
N ALA A 257 23.04 1.45 26.30
CA ALA A 257 22.30 2.43 27.10
C ALA A 257 21.25 3.20 26.27
N ALA A 258 21.59 3.63 25.05
CA ALA A 258 20.64 4.28 24.16
C ALA A 258 19.49 3.33 23.78
N TRP A 259 19.80 2.06 23.50
CA TRP A 259 18.79 1.02 23.26
C TRP A 259 17.83 0.84 24.44
N LYS A 260 18.36 0.73 25.66
CA LYS A 260 17.57 0.62 26.89
C LYS A 260 16.65 1.83 27.06
N ARG A 261 17.16 3.05 26.86
CA ARG A 261 16.36 4.29 26.89
C ARG A 261 15.24 4.31 25.85
N HIS A 262 15.52 3.91 24.61
CA HIS A 262 14.50 3.82 23.56
C HIS A 262 13.40 2.82 23.91
N ARG A 263 13.77 1.66 24.46
CA ARG A 263 12.82 0.64 24.95
C ARG A 263 11.94 1.17 26.06
N GLN A 264 12.53 1.78 27.09
CA GLN A 264 11.80 2.36 28.21
C GLN A 264 10.87 3.49 27.75
N LYS A 265 11.33 4.35 26.83
CA LYS A 265 10.52 5.42 26.23
C LYS A 265 9.34 4.87 25.42
N LEU A 266 9.54 3.82 24.62
CA LEU A 266 8.43 3.20 23.90
C LEU A 266 7.43 2.57 24.85
N ALA A 267 7.90 1.84 25.86
CA ALA A 267 7.07 1.23 26.89
C ALA A 267 6.25 2.28 27.65
N SER A 268 6.87 3.39 28.06
CA SER A 268 6.16 4.48 28.75
C SER A 268 5.13 5.15 27.85
N LEU A 269 5.42 5.35 26.56
CA LEU A 269 4.46 5.87 25.59
C LEU A 269 3.27 4.94 25.40
N ILE A 270 3.49 3.62 25.37
CA ILE A 270 2.42 2.63 25.27
C ILE A 270 1.56 2.63 26.54
N ARG A 271 2.19 2.61 27.73
CA ARG A 271 1.48 2.71 29.02
C ARG A 271 0.67 4.01 29.14
N GLY A 272 1.27 5.16 28.84
CA GLY A 272 0.59 6.45 28.87
C GLY A 272 -0.59 6.48 27.91
N LYS A 273 -0.45 5.90 26.71
CA LYS A 273 -1.57 5.74 25.78
C LYS A 273 -2.64 4.79 26.32
N ARG A 274 -2.29 3.68 26.97
CA ARG A 274 -3.23 2.75 27.61
C ARG A 274 -3.99 3.42 28.77
N ALA A 275 -3.32 4.24 29.57
CA ALA A 275 -3.94 5.00 30.66
C ALA A 275 -4.91 6.07 30.11
N ALA A 276 -4.45 6.94 29.20
CA ALA A 276 -5.30 7.96 28.57
C ALA A 276 -6.50 7.37 27.83
N ARG A 277 -6.38 6.13 27.33
CA ARG A 277 -7.47 5.39 26.68
C ARG A 277 -8.62 5.03 27.61
N LYS A 278 -8.42 4.89 28.92
CA LYS A 278 -9.54 4.64 29.85
C LYS A 278 -10.57 5.77 29.77
N HIS A 279 -10.14 6.97 29.35
CA HIS A 279 -10.97 8.17 29.32
C HIS A 279 -11.36 8.65 27.90
N ALA A 280 -10.60 8.31 26.85
CA ALA A 280 -10.92 8.75 25.49
C ALA A 280 -11.94 7.83 24.80
N GLY A 281 -13.19 8.28 24.70
CA GLY A 281 -14.24 7.67 23.88
C GLY A 281 -13.93 7.76 22.38
N ASN A 282 -14.27 6.72 21.63
CA ASN A 282 -14.18 6.62 20.17
C ASN A 282 -12.78 6.75 19.55
N ARG A 283 -12.07 5.62 19.49
CA ARG A 283 -11.07 5.43 18.43
C ARG A 283 -11.70 4.67 17.28
N ASP A 284 -11.69 5.32 16.12
CA ASP A 284 -12.12 4.77 14.84
C ASP A 284 -11.37 3.46 14.51
N ASP A 285 -12.11 2.37 14.45
CA ASP A 285 -11.73 1.03 13.98
C ASP A 285 -12.45 0.67 12.67
N ALA A 286 -13.04 1.66 11.97
CA ALA A 286 -13.83 1.44 10.77
C ALA A 286 -12.99 0.83 9.65
N TRP A 287 -11.77 1.32 9.41
CA TRP A 287 -10.91 0.80 8.35
C TRP A 287 -10.56 -0.70 8.54
N PRO A 288 -10.06 -1.15 9.71
CA PRO A 288 -9.89 -2.57 9.99
C PRO A 288 -11.19 -3.38 9.85
N ARG A 289 -12.35 -2.81 10.22
CA ARG A 289 -13.66 -3.48 10.03
C ARG A 289 -14.06 -3.61 8.56
N GLU A 290 -13.77 -2.62 7.72
CA GLU A 290 -13.98 -2.72 6.28
C GLU A 290 -13.11 -3.84 5.68
N LEU A 291 -11.84 -3.94 6.10
CA LEU A 291 -10.96 -5.04 5.72
C LEU A 291 -11.50 -6.39 6.21
N ARG A 292 -11.99 -6.45 7.45
CA ARG A 292 -12.63 -7.64 8.03
C ARG A 292 -13.79 -8.12 7.16
N ALA A 293 -14.69 -7.21 6.80
CA ALA A 293 -15.86 -7.52 5.99
C ALA A 293 -15.49 -8.11 4.63
N TRP A 294 -14.45 -7.56 3.97
CA TRP A 294 -13.94 -8.12 2.71
C TRP A 294 -13.41 -9.55 2.85
N VAL A 295 -12.71 -9.86 3.94
CA VAL A 295 -12.19 -11.21 4.19
C VAL A 295 -13.33 -12.18 4.54
N GLU A 296 -14.22 -11.79 5.45
CA GLU A 296 -15.37 -12.59 5.88
C GLU A 296 -16.33 -12.89 4.72
N GLN A 297 -16.58 -11.92 3.82
CA GLN A 297 -17.42 -12.11 2.63
C GLN A 297 -16.88 -13.20 1.68
N ARG A 298 -15.58 -13.54 1.78
CA ARG A 298 -14.95 -14.62 0.99
C ARG A 298 -14.79 -15.92 1.76
N GLY A 299 -15.38 -16.03 2.95
CA GLY A 299 -15.33 -17.25 3.77
C GLY A 299 -14.00 -17.47 4.47
N PHE A 300 -13.15 -16.44 4.56
CA PHE A 300 -11.87 -16.53 5.27
C PHE A 300 -11.93 -15.85 6.63
N GLU A 301 -10.95 -16.15 7.48
CA GLU A 301 -10.85 -15.61 8.82
C GLU A 301 -9.85 -14.45 8.89
N PRO A 302 -10.30 -13.22 9.20
CA PRO A 302 -9.41 -12.08 9.34
C PRO A 302 -8.73 -12.06 10.70
N VAL A 303 -7.41 -11.93 10.68
CA VAL A 303 -6.56 -11.67 11.85
C VAL A 303 -5.78 -10.40 11.60
N PHE A 304 -5.73 -9.49 12.56
CA PHE A 304 -5.00 -8.23 12.44
C PHE A 304 -3.66 -8.33 13.15
N LEU A 305 -2.64 -7.67 12.60
CA LEU A 305 -1.27 -7.74 13.08
C LEU A 305 -0.70 -6.33 13.30
N ASN A 306 -0.16 -6.09 14.50
CA ASN A 306 0.72 -4.96 14.76
C ASN A 306 2.15 -5.47 14.91
N ALA A 307 3.03 -5.08 13.99
CA ALA A 307 4.42 -5.48 13.96
C ALA A 307 5.26 -4.79 15.07
N PRO A 308 6.38 -5.41 15.48
CA PRO A 308 7.31 -4.82 16.45
C PRO A 308 8.07 -3.63 15.84
N VAL A 309 7.67 -2.40 16.14
CA VAL A 309 8.26 -1.16 15.60
C VAL A 309 8.58 -0.16 16.72
N TRP A 310 9.57 0.73 16.53
CA TRP A 310 10.00 1.71 17.55
C TRP A 310 9.08 2.93 17.71
N ARG A 311 7.80 2.77 17.39
CA ARG A 311 6.79 3.80 17.59
C ARG A 311 5.52 3.14 18.08
N PRO A 312 4.77 3.80 18.98
CA PRO A 312 3.51 3.26 19.46
C PRO A 312 2.52 3.14 18.30
N VAL A 313 2.10 1.90 18.02
CA VAL A 313 1.04 1.59 17.07
C VAL A 313 -0.31 1.95 17.67
N ARG A 314 -1.27 2.28 16.81
CA ARG A 314 -2.62 2.63 17.25
C ARG A 314 -3.32 1.35 17.68
N GLU A 315 -3.40 1.10 18.99
CA GLU A 315 -4.33 0.08 19.49
C GLU A 315 -5.76 0.44 19.06
N MET A 316 -6.50 -0.59 18.67
CA MET A 316 -7.89 -0.54 18.28
C MET A 316 -8.75 -0.89 19.49
N LYS A 317 -9.78 -0.10 19.78
CA LYS A 317 -10.82 -0.48 20.74
C LYS A 317 -11.99 -1.02 19.95
N PRO A 318 -12.42 -2.27 20.17
CA PRO A 318 -13.59 -2.78 19.48
C PRO A 318 -14.86 -2.05 19.97
N ARG A 319 -15.67 -1.52 19.04
CA ARG A 319 -16.96 -0.90 19.36
C ARG A 319 -18.09 -1.92 19.52
N THR A 320 -18.04 -3.03 18.78
CA THR A 320 -19.09 -4.06 18.78
C THR A 320 -18.49 -5.45 18.94
N ARG A 321 -18.09 -6.08 17.83
CA ARG A 321 -17.38 -7.36 17.82
C ARG A 321 -15.87 -7.12 17.95
N PRO A 322 -15.19 -7.76 18.92
CA PRO A 322 -13.73 -7.72 19.04
C PRO A 322 -13.05 -8.10 17.72
N LEU A 323 -12.07 -7.30 17.31
CA LEU A 323 -11.13 -7.70 16.27
C LEU A 323 -10.11 -8.65 16.90
N VAL A 324 -9.73 -9.71 16.19
CA VAL A 324 -8.62 -10.56 16.61
C VAL A 324 -7.33 -9.84 16.23
N VAL A 325 -6.59 -9.34 17.22
CA VAL A 325 -5.37 -8.55 17.00
C VAL A 325 -4.18 -9.22 17.68
N LEU A 326 -3.20 -9.60 16.88
CA LEU A 326 -1.89 -10.04 17.35
C LEU A 326 -0.98 -8.82 17.44
N ASP A 327 -0.81 -8.29 18.65
CA ASP A 327 -0.04 -7.07 18.90
C ASP A 327 1.35 -7.34 19.44
N PHE A 328 2.36 -7.24 18.57
CA PHE A 328 3.78 -7.40 18.91
C PHE A 328 4.48 -6.06 19.12
N ASN A 329 3.73 -4.94 19.23
CA ASN A 329 4.30 -3.61 19.39
C ASN A 329 4.69 -3.28 20.85
N ASP A 330 4.48 -4.20 21.79
CA ASP A 330 4.74 -4.02 23.21
C ASP A 330 6.13 -4.58 23.61
N PRO A 331 7.11 -3.71 23.92
CA PRO A 331 8.46 -4.15 24.31
C PRO A 331 8.54 -4.76 25.72
N GLU A 332 7.50 -4.64 26.55
CA GLU A 332 7.46 -5.32 27.86
C GLU A 332 6.94 -6.74 27.72
N ARG A 333 5.98 -6.96 26.81
CA ARG A 333 5.46 -8.30 26.49
C ARG A 333 6.42 -9.11 25.60
N PHE A 334 7.14 -8.45 24.70
CA PHE A 334 8.05 -9.12 23.74
C PHE A 334 9.47 -8.55 23.77
N PRO A 335 10.17 -8.55 24.93
CA PRO A 335 11.45 -7.88 25.07
C PRO A 335 12.51 -8.36 24.07
N VAL A 336 12.48 -9.65 23.71
CA VAL A 336 13.38 -10.25 22.72
C VAL A 336 13.33 -9.53 21.37
N LEU A 337 12.15 -9.09 20.91
CA LEU A 337 11.99 -8.41 19.62
C LEU A 337 12.57 -6.99 19.60
N TYR A 338 12.98 -6.48 20.75
CA TYR A 338 13.51 -5.13 20.95
C TYR A 338 14.96 -5.13 21.42
N GLU A 339 15.62 -6.29 21.45
CA GLU A 339 17.05 -6.41 21.70
C GLU A 339 17.88 -5.90 20.51
N PRO A 340 19.07 -5.30 20.75
CA PRO A 340 19.91 -4.74 19.68
C PRO A 340 20.20 -5.71 18.53
N LYS A 341 20.52 -6.97 18.85
CA LYS A 341 20.81 -8.02 17.84
C LYS A 341 19.61 -8.37 16.95
N ASN A 342 18.40 -8.09 17.43
CA ASN A 342 17.14 -8.40 16.73
C ASN A 342 16.61 -7.21 15.92
N ARG A 343 17.37 -6.10 15.84
CA ARG A 343 16.99 -4.89 15.10
C ARG A 343 17.99 -4.60 13.99
N GLY A 344 17.47 -4.42 12.77
CA GLY A 344 18.27 -3.99 11.63
C GLY A 344 18.29 -2.47 11.49
N ARG A 345 17.12 -1.82 11.62
CA ARG A 345 16.97 -0.36 11.61
C ARG A 345 15.91 0.06 12.63
N THR A 346 15.64 1.36 12.75
CA THR A 346 14.61 1.90 13.64
C THR A 346 13.18 1.41 13.35
N HIS A 347 12.93 0.80 12.18
CA HIS A 347 11.60 0.33 11.82
C HIS A 347 11.55 -1.14 11.42
N HIS A 348 12.69 -1.80 11.27
CA HIS A 348 12.75 -3.18 10.78
C HIS A 348 13.57 -4.08 11.69
N LEU A 349 13.09 -5.30 11.90
CA LEU A 349 13.86 -6.36 12.53
C LEU A 349 15.10 -6.72 11.70
N SER A 350 16.13 -7.22 12.38
CA SER A 350 17.20 -7.95 11.72
C SER A 350 16.69 -9.32 11.29
N TRP A 351 17.52 -10.12 10.62
CA TRP A 351 17.19 -11.52 10.36
C TRP A 351 16.87 -12.28 11.65
N TYR A 352 17.72 -12.16 12.69
CA TYR A 352 17.51 -12.83 13.98
C TYR A 352 16.19 -12.40 14.63
N GLY A 353 15.87 -11.11 14.57
CA GLY A 353 14.58 -10.61 15.04
C GLY A 353 13.41 -11.17 14.24
N GLY A 354 13.55 -11.31 12.91
CA GLY A 354 12.54 -11.93 12.06
C GLY A 354 12.29 -13.41 12.38
N VAL A 355 13.34 -14.16 12.73
CA VAL A 355 13.24 -15.56 13.17
C VAL A 355 12.42 -15.63 14.45
N GLU A 356 12.81 -14.88 15.48
CA GLU A 356 12.10 -14.86 16.77
C GLU A 356 10.66 -14.35 16.62
N TYR A 357 10.45 -13.35 15.78
CA TYR A 357 9.12 -12.84 15.47
C TYR A 357 8.23 -13.89 14.80
N SER A 358 8.77 -14.64 13.83
CA SER A 358 8.02 -15.67 13.13
C SER A 358 7.61 -16.83 14.05
N LYS A 359 8.47 -17.20 15.00
CA LYS A 359 8.14 -18.20 16.03
C LYS A 359 7.02 -17.70 16.96
N LEU A 360 7.17 -16.51 17.51
CA LEU A 360 6.16 -15.91 18.40
C LEU A 360 4.81 -15.74 17.67
N LEU A 361 4.85 -15.40 16.39
CA LEU A 361 3.66 -15.32 15.53
C LEU A 361 3.01 -16.69 15.34
N ALA A 362 3.78 -17.76 15.13
CA ALA A 362 3.27 -19.13 15.05
C ALA A 362 2.60 -19.57 16.37
N HIS A 363 3.20 -19.24 17.51
CA HIS A 363 2.61 -19.50 18.83
C HIS A 363 1.23 -18.84 19.02
N ASP A 364 1.10 -17.55 18.69
CA ASP A 364 -0.18 -16.86 18.86
C ASP A 364 -1.22 -17.30 17.80
N MET A 365 -0.79 -17.64 16.57
CA MET A 365 -1.67 -18.24 15.55
C MET A 365 -2.13 -19.66 15.94
N ALA A 366 -1.27 -20.46 16.57
CA ALA A 366 -1.61 -21.81 17.02
C ALA A 366 -2.77 -21.79 18.02
N LYS A 367 -2.78 -20.84 18.96
CA LYS A 367 -3.88 -20.65 19.91
C LYS A 367 -5.20 -20.35 19.22
N LEU A 368 -5.18 -19.49 18.19
CA LEU A 368 -6.36 -19.17 17.38
C LEU A 368 -6.86 -20.39 16.59
N TRP A 369 -5.93 -21.23 16.13
CA TRP A 369 -6.24 -22.44 15.37
C TRP A 369 -6.89 -23.51 16.24
N THR A 370 -6.37 -23.75 17.45
CA THR A 370 -6.89 -24.77 18.37
C THR A 370 -8.16 -24.33 19.08
N GLY A 371 -8.27 -23.04 19.45
CA GLY A 371 -9.45 -22.49 20.14
C GLY A 371 -10.73 -22.48 19.29
N LYS A 372 -10.65 -22.91 18.02
CA LYS A 372 -11.80 -23.09 17.13
C LYS A 372 -12.20 -24.55 16.89
N ARG A 373 -11.42 -25.50 17.42
CA ARG A 373 -11.74 -26.93 17.35
C ARG A 373 -12.54 -27.41 18.56
N GLN A 374 -12.70 -26.56 19.57
CA GLN A 374 -13.67 -26.67 20.66
C GLN A 374 -14.86 -25.80 20.28
#